data_AF-A0A8T5EYS4-F1
#
_entry.id   AF-A0A8T5EYS4-F1
#
_cell.length_a   1.000
_cell.length_b   1.000
_cell.length_c   1.000
_cell.angle_alpha   90.00
_cell.angle_beta   90.00
_cell.angle_gamma   90.00
#
_symmetry.space_group_name_H-M   'P 1'
#
loop_
_entity.id
_entity.type
_entity.pdbx_description
1 polymer ?
#
loop_
_entity_poly.entity_id
_entity_poly.type
_entity_poly.pdbx_seq_one_letter_code
_entity_poly.pdbx_strand_id
1 'polypeptide(L)'
;MNTKKTMSIMVFGLMMLSVIPFAIAQEIEIDQATQAEIRSMTSSHGAEVRLLQLEISLTKNILKGEAVIEYLNDLGEDTDSLQEVLDKIIALREEVQNADSEAEDAVEQFVAFKQEAKDLIIEFREARTDIHEILTEEQLAELRQIFNGINQESNNELKQIREKIMTGARMHNAARFRKVPGVLGGNQEQVLNQLENGDMNLSQVRTQMRLQIQNMSDEEKEGAFVRAREENTKRNVFAINAEKRAREFYRNRMGNYTNGMNNYYGGNGPNGSNAK
;
A
#
# COMPACT_ATOMS: atom_id res chain seq x y z
N MET A 1 -15.62 16.48 -41.43
CA MET A 1 -14.56 16.79 -40.46
C MET A 1 -15.12 16.68 -39.05
N ASN A 2 -14.78 15.60 -38.32
CA ASN A 2 -15.28 15.31 -36.97
C ASN A 2 -14.11 15.06 -36.00
N THR A 3 -13.08 15.92 -36.05
CA THR A 3 -11.89 15.84 -35.18
C THR A 3 -12.12 16.41 -33.77
N LYS A 4 -13.21 17.15 -33.54
CA LYS A 4 -13.53 17.75 -32.22
C LYS A 4 -14.02 16.74 -31.17
N LYS A 5 -14.52 15.56 -31.57
CA LYS A 5 -15.02 14.54 -30.63
C LYS A 5 -13.97 13.50 -30.21
N THR A 6 -12.88 13.33 -30.96
CA THR A 6 -11.87 12.30 -30.66
C THR A 6 -10.83 12.75 -29.63
N MET A 7 -10.44 14.03 -29.61
CA MET A 7 -9.48 14.55 -28.61
C MET A 7 -10.02 14.52 -27.17
N SER A 8 -11.30 14.89 -26.96
CA SER A 8 -11.88 14.93 -25.61
C SER A 8 -12.04 13.54 -24.95
N ILE A 9 -12.02 12.46 -25.76
CA ILE A 9 -12.10 11.07 -25.29
C ILE A 9 -10.69 10.50 -25.04
N MET A 10 -9.68 10.91 -25.81
CA MET A 10 -8.28 10.48 -25.62
C MET A 10 -7.66 10.96 -24.31
N VAL A 11 -7.99 12.17 -23.83
CA VAL A 11 -7.49 12.69 -22.54
C VAL A 11 -8.05 11.89 -21.36
N PHE A 12 -9.25 11.33 -21.48
CA PHE A 12 -9.88 10.49 -20.45
C PHE A 12 -9.46 9.01 -20.54
N GLY A 13 -9.20 8.49 -21.73
CA GLY A 13 -8.81 7.09 -21.95
C GLY A 13 -7.38 6.75 -21.50
N LEU A 14 -6.47 7.72 -21.47
CA LEU A 14 -5.07 7.53 -21.05
C LEU A 14 -4.88 7.30 -19.55
N MET A 15 -5.95 7.32 -18.75
CA MET A 15 -5.91 6.98 -17.32
C MET A 15 -6.28 5.52 -16.99
N MET A 16 -6.77 4.71 -17.95
CA MET A 16 -7.55 3.51 -17.60
C MET A 16 -7.14 2.17 -18.26
N LEU A 17 -6.00 2.03 -18.95
CA LEU A 17 -5.68 0.76 -19.62
C LEU A 17 -4.25 0.29 -19.43
N SER A 18 -4.07 -0.79 -18.65
CA SER A 18 -3.19 -1.91 -19.04
C SER A 18 -3.53 -3.15 -18.23
N VAL A 19 -3.77 -4.26 -18.92
CA VAL A 19 -4.20 -5.56 -18.35
C VAL A 19 -3.20 -6.66 -18.75
N ILE A 20 -3.16 -7.71 -17.92
CA ILE A 20 -2.79 -9.15 -18.16
C ILE A 20 -1.28 -9.57 -18.26
N PRO A 21 -0.91 -10.88 -18.17
CA PRO A 21 -0.16 -11.44 -17.02
C PRO A 21 1.10 -12.27 -17.39
N PHE A 22 1.68 -12.94 -16.38
CA PHE A 22 2.53 -14.16 -16.39
C PHE A 22 4.07 -14.04 -16.55
N ALA A 23 4.74 -14.00 -15.38
CA ALA A 23 5.60 -15.04 -14.79
C ALA A 23 7.07 -15.29 -15.24
N ILE A 24 7.86 -15.53 -14.17
CA ILE A 24 9.12 -16.30 -13.98
C ILE A 24 10.45 -15.54 -14.08
N ALA A 25 10.96 -15.08 -12.91
CA ALA A 25 12.28 -15.38 -12.34
C ALA A 25 12.36 -14.79 -10.92
N GLN A 26 13.13 -15.40 -10.00
CA GLN A 26 13.36 -14.96 -8.60
C GLN A 26 14.14 -13.62 -8.51
N GLU A 27 13.60 -12.56 -9.10
CA GLU A 27 13.82 -11.18 -8.67
C GLU A 27 12.66 -10.80 -7.74
N ILE A 28 12.85 -9.82 -6.84
CA ILE A 28 11.73 -9.23 -6.09
C ILE A 28 10.79 -8.60 -7.12
N GLU A 29 9.74 -9.35 -7.50
CA GLU A 29 8.78 -8.92 -8.50
C GLU A 29 7.83 -7.93 -7.82
N ILE A 30 8.10 -6.64 -8.02
CA ILE A 30 7.17 -5.59 -7.62
C ILE A 30 5.95 -5.71 -8.52
N ASP A 31 4.90 -6.32 -7.99
CA ASP A 31 3.67 -6.58 -8.73
C ASP A 31 3.01 -5.27 -9.21
N GLN A 32 2.11 -5.39 -10.20
CA GLN A 32 1.43 -4.24 -10.80
C GLN A 32 0.63 -3.43 -9.77
N ALA A 33 0.10 -4.06 -8.72
CA ALA A 33 -0.61 -3.37 -7.67
C ALA A 33 0.32 -2.46 -6.86
N THR A 34 1.51 -2.95 -6.54
CA THR A 34 2.57 -2.21 -5.85
C THR A 34 3.13 -1.09 -6.72
N GLN A 35 3.30 -1.31 -8.03
CA GLN A 35 3.65 -0.23 -8.96
C GLN A 35 2.58 0.88 -8.99
N ALA A 36 1.30 0.53 -8.98
CA ALA A 36 0.21 1.50 -8.93
C ALA A 36 0.20 2.29 -7.60
N GLU A 37 0.57 1.65 -6.49
CA GLU A 37 0.73 2.29 -5.18
C GLU A 37 1.92 3.26 -5.18
N ILE A 38 3.09 2.85 -5.66
CA ILE A 38 4.29 3.70 -5.81
C ILE A 38 3.95 4.96 -6.62
N ARG A 39 3.22 4.83 -7.73
CA ARG A 39 2.79 5.98 -8.56
C ARG A 39 1.92 6.99 -7.81
N SER A 40 1.25 6.58 -6.73
CA SER A 40 0.49 7.50 -5.87
C SER A 40 1.32 8.14 -4.75
N MET A 41 2.52 7.66 -4.49
CA MET A 41 3.42 8.20 -3.44
C MET A 41 4.32 9.34 -3.94
N THR A 42 3.88 10.10 -4.95
CA THR A 42 4.64 11.23 -5.55
C THR A 42 4.68 12.49 -4.66
N SER A 43 4.32 12.35 -3.39
CA SER A 43 4.17 13.41 -2.37
C SER A 43 4.09 12.74 -1.00
N SER A 44 4.50 13.42 0.07
CA SER A 44 4.41 12.92 1.45
C SER A 44 3.02 12.41 1.82
N HIS A 45 1.97 13.21 1.59
CA HIS A 45 0.57 12.79 1.79
C HIS A 45 0.18 11.52 1.04
N GLY A 46 0.77 11.30 -0.14
CA GLY A 46 0.56 10.08 -0.93
C GLY A 46 1.25 8.88 -0.30
N ALA A 47 2.45 9.08 0.25
CA ALA A 47 3.18 8.06 1.01
C ALA A 47 2.47 7.73 2.32
N GLU A 48 2.05 8.74 3.08
CA GLU A 48 1.28 8.61 4.33
C GLU A 48 0.02 7.76 4.11
N VAL A 49 -0.78 8.07 3.07
CA VAL A 49 -1.98 7.28 2.75
C VAL A 49 -1.64 5.81 2.47
N ARG A 50 -0.51 5.52 1.83
CA ARG A 50 -0.10 4.13 1.55
C ARG A 50 0.42 3.41 2.78
N LEU A 51 1.18 4.09 3.65
CA LEU A 51 1.62 3.55 4.93
C LEU A 51 0.41 3.23 5.83
N LEU A 52 -0.56 4.15 5.94
CA LEU A 52 -1.81 3.92 6.69
C LEU A 52 -2.66 2.77 6.09
N GLN A 53 -2.67 2.60 4.77
CA GLN A 53 -3.33 1.48 4.11
C GLN A 53 -2.62 0.14 4.36
N LEU A 54 -1.31 0.15 4.56
CA LEU A 54 -0.58 -1.04 5.00
C LEU A 54 -0.86 -1.33 6.47
N GLU A 55 -0.83 -0.30 7.33
CA GLU A 55 -1.17 -0.40 8.76
C GLU A 55 -2.56 -1.03 8.95
N ILE A 56 -3.60 -0.53 8.28
CA ILE A 56 -4.95 -1.11 8.40
C ILE A 56 -5.01 -2.57 7.92
N SER A 57 -4.19 -2.94 6.94
CA SER A 57 -4.11 -4.33 6.46
C SER A 57 -3.45 -5.22 7.51
N LEU A 58 -2.34 -4.77 8.10
CA LEU A 58 -1.64 -5.46 9.17
C LEU A 58 -2.52 -5.60 10.41
N THR A 59 -3.15 -4.53 10.90
CA THR A 59 -4.08 -4.59 12.04
C THR A 59 -5.20 -5.61 11.81
N LYS A 60 -5.78 -5.66 10.60
CA LYS A 60 -6.80 -6.69 10.28
C LYS A 60 -6.25 -8.11 10.31
N ASN A 61 -5.01 -8.32 9.86
CA ASN A 61 -4.40 -9.65 9.88
C ASN A 61 -4.02 -10.05 11.31
N ILE A 62 -3.56 -9.11 12.14
CA ILE A 62 -3.28 -9.33 13.57
C ILE A 62 -4.56 -9.79 14.27
N LEU A 63 -5.65 -9.02 14.18
CA LEU A 63 -6.93 -9.38 14.80
C LEU A 63 -7.47 -10.75 14.36
N LYS A 64 -7.24 -11.13 13.10
CA LYS A 64 -7.61 -12.46 12.60
C LYS A 64 -6.69 -13.55 13.12
N GLY A 65 -5.38 -13.26 13.22
CA GLY A 65 -4.38 -14.18 13.77
C GLY A 65 -4.65 -14.47 15.23
N GLU A 66 -4.92 -13.43 16.03
CA GLU A 66 -5.32 -13.54 17.44
C GLU A 66 -6.56 -14.42 17.59
N ALA A 67 -7.61 -14.18 16.79
CA ALA A 67 -8.83 -15.00 16.83
C ALA A 67 -8.58 -16.47 16.45
N VAL A 68 -7.64 -16.75 15.54
CA VAL A 68 -7.26 -18.14 15.20
C VAL A 68 -6.51 -18.79 16.36
N ILE A 69 -5.54 -18.10 16.95
CA ILE A 69 -4.75 -18.61 18.09
C ILE A 69 -5.65 -18.86 19.30
N GLU A 70 -6.54 -17.93 19.63
CA GLU A 70 -7.52 -18.08 20.72
C GLU A 70 -8.38 -19.34 20.50
N TYR A 71 -8.92 -19.50 19.29
CA TYR A 71 -9.74 -20.66 18.95
C TYR A 71 -9.01 -22.00 19.10
N LEU A 72 -7.74 -22.06 18.71
CA LEU A 72 -6.92 -23.28 18.80
C LEU A 72 -6.52 -23.59 20.24
N ASN A 73 -6.18 -22.56 21.02
CA ASN A 73 -5.89 -22.71 22.43
C ASN A 73 -7.11 -23.26 23.20
N ASP A 74 -8.33 -22.83 22.85
CA ASP A 74 -9.56 -23.36 23.41
C ASP A 74 -9.79 -24.85 23.07
N LEU A 75 -9.25 -25.32 21.94
CA LEU A 75 -9.23 -26.73 21.56
C LEU A 75 -8.07 -27.52 22.20
N GLY A 76 -7.15 -26.83 22.88
CA GLY A 76 -5.97 -27.43 23.50
C GLY A 76 -4.83 -27.74 22.53
N GLU A 77 -4.82 -27.11 21.36
CA GLU A 77 -3.76 -27.24 20.36
C GLU A 77 -2.56 -26.31 20.70
N ASP A 78 -1.37 -26.71 20.27
CA ASP A 78 -0.15 -25.89 20.40
C ASP A 78 -0.16 -24.75 19.36
N THR A 79 0.06 -23.52 19.83
CA THR A 79 0.03 -22.30 19.01
C THR A 79 1.34 -21.52 19.04
N ASP A 80 2.41 -22.04 19.64
CA ASP A 80 3.67 -21.32 19.84
C ASP A 80 4.26 -20.76 18.54
N SER A 81 4.25 -21.58 17.47
CA SER A 81 4.76 -21.15 16.15
C SER A 81 3.92 -20.05 15.51
N LEU A 82 2.58 -20.09 15.68
CA LEU A 82 1.68 -19.05 15.18
C LEU A 82 1.87 -17.75 15.95
N GLN A 83 2.08 -17.84 17.27
CA GLN A 83 2.34 -16.69 18.12
C GLN A 83 3.65 -16.01 17.72
N GLU A 84 4.71 -16.77 17.45
CA GLU A 84 5.99 -16.21 16.99
C GLU A 84 5.84 -15.41 15.70
N VAL A 85 5.09 -15.94 14.71
CA VAL A 85 4.85 -15.22 13.45
C VAL A 85 3.95 -14.00 13.68
N LEU A 86 2.93 -14.11 14.53
CA LEU A 86 2.05 -12.99 14.86
C LEU A 86 2.81 -11.85 15.53
N ASP A 87 3.74 -12.15 16.43
CA ASP A 87 4.60 -11.17 17.09
C ASP A 87 5.46 -10.40 16.07
N LYS A 88 5.99 -11.10 15.04
CA LYS A 88 6.69 -10.44 13.92
C LYS A 88 5.77 -9.50 13.13
N ILE A 89 4.51 -9.88 12.89
CA ILE A 89 3.52 -9.02 12.21
C ILE A 89 3.20 -7.78 13.07
N ILE A 90 3.09 -7.94 14.39
CA ILE A 90 2.87 -6.82 15.34
C ILE A 90 4.06 -5.85 15.29
N ALA A 91 5.29 -6.37 15.37
CA ALA A 91 6.50 -5.55 15.26
C ALA A 91 6.55 -4.80 13.92
N LEU A 92 6.22 -5.47 12.82
CA LEU A 92 6.17 -4.84 11.49
C LEU A 92 5.11 -3.72 11.42
N ARG A 93 3.95 -3.89 12.06
CA ARG A 93 2.94 -2.82 12.16
C ARG A 93 3.51 -1.60 12.91
N GLU A 94 4.25 -1.82 13.99
CA GLU A 94 4.89 -0.73 14.74
C GLU A 94 5.95 -0.01 13.89
N GLU A 95 6.74 -0.74 13.08
CA GLU A 95 7.65 -0.12 12.12
C GLU A 95 6.89 0.76 11.11
N VAL A 96 5.77 0.26 10.56
CA VAL A 96 4.93 1.03 9.63
C VAL A 96 4.35 2.29 10.29
N GLN A 97 3.93 2.21 11.56
CA GLN A 97 3.40 3.36 12.31
C GLN A 97 4.46 4.44 12.59
N ASN A 98 5.71 4.03 12.75
CA ASN A 98 6.84 4.93 13.02
C ASN A 98 7.52 5.44 11.73
N ALA A 99 7.09 4.96 10.56
CA ALA A 99 7.67 5.37 9.29
C ALA A 99 7.34 6.83 8.96
N ASP A 100 8.37 7.61 8.61
CA ASP A 100 8.21 9.00 8.24
C ASP A 100 7.82 9.12 6.75
N SER A 101 6.59 9.57 6.49
CA SER A 101 6.08 9.77 5.13
C SER A 101 6.78 10.91 4.36
N GLU A 102 7.51 11.79 5.04
CA GLU A 102 8.29 12.87 4.45
C GLU A 102 9.73 12.46 4.12
N ALA A 103 10.19 11.31 4.62
CA ALA A 103 11.53 10.82 4.38
C ALA A 103 11.78 10.51 2.89
N GLU A 104 13.03 10.71 2.44
CA GLU A 104 13.42 10.48 1.04
C GLU A 104 13.28 9.01 0.61
N ASP A 105 13.30 8.10 1.58
CA ASP A 105 13.19 6.66 1.45
C ASP A 105 11.80 6.10 1.82
N ALA A 106 10.79 6.95 2.01
CA ALA A 106 9.44 6.53 2.42
C ALA A 106 8.81 5.50 1.46
N VAL A 107 9.12 5.58 0.16
CA VAL A 107 8.62 4.62 -0.83
C VAL A 107 9.32 3.27 -0.71
N GLU A 108 10.64 3.31 -0.51
CA GLU A 108 11.49 2.15 -0.31
C GLU A 108 11.08 1.39 0.95
N GLN A 109 10.86 2.12 2.05
CA GLN A 109 10.33 1.59 3.30
C GLN A 109 8.97 0.94 3.09
N PHE A 110 8.01 1.63 2.46
CA PHE A 110 6.69 1.07 2.17
C PHE A 110 6.76 -0.25 1.39
N VAL A 111 7.56 -0.31 0.33
CA VAL A 111 7.71 -1.53 -0.48
C VAL A 111 8.33 -2.66 0.34
N ALA A 112 9.34 -2.34 1.16
CA ALA A 112 9.99 -3.33 2.03
C ALA A 112 9.01 -3.88 3.06
N PHE A 113 8.28 -3.01 3.77
CA PHE A 113 7.27 -3.41 4.74
C PHE A 113 6.16 -4.23 4.09
N LYS A 114 5.71 -3.85 2.89
CA LYS A 114 4.67 -4.60 2.17
C LYS A 114 5.15 -6.00 1.79
N GLN A 115 6.40 -6.16 1.37
CA GLN A 115 6.94 -7.47 1.04
C GLN A 115 7.11 -8.33 2.30
N GLU A 116 7.67 -7.77 3.36
CA GLU A 116 7.81 -8.46 4.65
C GLU A 116 6.44 -8.89 5.20
N ALA A 117 5.43 -8.02 5.09
CA ALA A 117 4.05 -8.35 5.46
C ALA A 117 3.49 -9.53 4.65
N LYS A 118 3.77 -9.60 3.35
CA LYS A 118 3.34 -10.73 2.51
C LYS A 118 4.02 -12.01 2.96
N ASP A 119 5.33 -11.97 3.18
CA ASP A 119 6.14 -13.12 3.56
C ASP A 119 5.67 -13.66 4.93
N LEU A 120 5.45 -12.79 5.92
CA LEU A 120 4.91 -13.16 7.24
C LEU A 120 3.47 -13.71 7.17
N ILE A 121 2.62 -13.16 6.31
CA ILE A 121 1.26 -13.70 6.12
C ILE A 121 1.30 -15.10 5.48
N ILE A 122 2.27 -15.37 4.61
CA ILE A 122 2.50 -16.70 4.03
C ILE A 122 3.01 -17.63 5.13
N GLU A 123 4.03 -17.23 5.89
CA GLU A 123 4.58 -18.00 7.02
C GLU A 123 3.49 -18.35 8.05
N PHE A 124 2.62 -17.40 8.40
CA PHE A 124 1.50 -17.63 9.31
C PHE A 124 0.52 -18.67 8.75
N ARG A 125 0.25 -18.65 7.44
CA ARG A 125 -0.64 -19.63 6.80
C ARG A 125 0.01 -21.00 6.71
N GLU A 126 1.31 -21.06 6.46
CA GLU A 126 2.09 -22.29 6.39
C GLU A 126 2.18 -22.96 7.76
N ALA A 127 2.50 -22.20 8.81
CA ALA A 127 2.43 -22.65 10.20
C ALA A 127 1.01 -23.13 10.59
N ARG A 128 -0.01 -22.61 9.91
CA ARG A 128 -1.42 -23.00 10.07
C ARG A 128 -1.86 -24.15 9.16
N THR A 129 -1.05 -24.66 8.24
CA THR A 129 -1.54 -25.60 7.20
C THR A 129 -2.13 -26.89 7.81
N ASP A 130 -1.67 -27.28 8.99
CA ASP A 130 -2.20 -28.42 9.76
C ASP A 130 -3.63 -28.18 10.30
N ILE A 131 -4.08 -26.93 10.40
CA ILE A 131 -5.37 -26.54 10.99
C ILE A 131 -6.56 -26.93 10.12
N HIS A 132 -6.43 -26.97 8.79
CA HIS A 132 -7.51 -27.45 7.93
C HIS A 132 -7.72 -28.96 8.06
N GLU A 133 -6.75 -29.69 8.59
CA GLU A 133 -6.89 -31.11 8.95
C GLU A 133 -7.49 -31.28 10.36
N ILE A 134 -7.28 -30.30 11.24
CA ILE A 134 -7.75 -30.31 12.64
C ILE A 134 -9.18 -29.77 12.78
N LEU A 135 -9.54 -28.71 12.04
CA LEU A 135 -10.84 -28.04 12.17
C LEU A 135 -11.91 -28.62 11.24
N THR A 136 -13.09 -28.84 11.80
CA THR A 136 -14.29 -29.19 11.04
C THR A 136 -14.85 -27.99 10.27
N GLU A 137 -15.71 -28.25 9.29
CA GLU A 137 -16.38 -27.19 8.51
C GLU A 137 -17.25 -26.26 9.38
N GLU A 138 -17.82 -26.76 10.48
CA GLU A 138 -18.60 -25.94 11.42
C GLU A 138 -17.69 -24.93 12.14
N GLN A 139 -16.54 -25.38 12.64
CA GLN A 139 -15.54 -24.55 13.30
C GLN A 139 -14.93 -23.51 12.33
N LEU A 140 -14.70 -23.91 11.08
CA LEU A 140 -14.30 -22.98 10.02
C LEU A 140 -15.39 -21.93 9.71
N ALA A 141 -16.66 -22.30 9.80
CA ALA A 141 -17.77 -21.35 9.63
C ALA A 141 -17.84 -20.35 10.78
N GLU A 142 -17.61 -20.78 12.02
CA GLU A 142 -17.52 -19.90 13.20
C GLU A 142 -16.40 -18.88 13.05
N LEU A 143 -15.18 -19.31 12.71
CA LEU A 143 -14.06 -18.41 12.45
C LEU A 143 -14.36 -17.40 11.34
N ARG A 144 -15.04 -17.82 10.27
CA ARG A 144 -15.48 -16.90 9.21
C ARG A 144 -16.46 -15.84 9.73
N GLN A 145 -17.36 -16.18 10.64
CA GLN A 145 -18.26 -15.20 11.27
C GLN A 145 -17.49 -14.20 12.12
N ILE A 146 -16.51 -14.65 12.91
CA ILE A 146 -15.63 -13.78 13.70
C ILE A 146 -14.88 -12.81 12.76
N PHE A 147 -14.30 -13.32 11.67
CA PHE A 147 -13.61 -12.49 10.68
C PHE A 147 -14.50 -11.45 10.02
N ASN A 148 -15.78 -11.79 9.78
CA ASN A 148 -16.75 -10.83 9.27
C ASN A 148 -17.03 -9.73 10.29
N GLY A 149 -17.12 -10.06 11.58
CA GLY A 149 -17.23 -9.09 12.67
C GLY A 149 -16.04 -8.12 12.74
N ILE A 150 -14.81 -8.61 12.59
CA ILE A 150 -13.59 -7.77 12.54
C ILE A 150 -13.63 -6.77 11.38
N ASN A 151 -14.20 -7.16 10.25
CA ASN A 151 -14.31 -6.28 9.09
C ASN A 151 -15.37 -5.18 9.27
N GLN A 152 -16.35 -5.38 10.16
CA GLN A 152 -17.39 -4.41 10.45
C GLN A 152 -16.83 -3.20 11.24
N GLU A 153 -17.50 -2.06 11.13
CA GLU A 153 -17.05 -0.76 11.64
C GLU A 153 -17.02 -0.64 13.18
N SER A 154 -17.14 -1.73 13.93
CA SER A 154 -17.17 -1.72 15.40
C SER A 154 -15.79 -1.57 16.04
N ASN A 155 -14.70 -1.87 15.32
CA ASN A 155 -13.35 -1.71 15.86
C ASN A 155 -12.89 -0.25 15.80
N ASN A 156 -12.67 0.36 16.97
CA ASN A 156 -12.29 1.78 17.12
C ASN A 156 -10.93 2.11 16.50
N GLU A 157 -9.95 1.22 16.60
CA GLU A 157 -8.62 1.41 16.00
C GLU A 157 -8.73 1.45 14.47
N LEU A 158 -9.44 0.49 13.87
CA LEU A 158 -9.67 0.45 12.42
C LEU A 158 -10.45 1.68 11.93
N LYS A 159 -11.38 2.21 12.73
CA LYS A 159 -12.08 3.48 12.43
C LYS A 159 -11.14 4.67 12.38
N GLN A 160 -10.30 4.83 13.40
CA GLN A 160 -9.33 5.92 13.48
C GLN A 160 -8.35 5.90 12.29
N ILE A 161 -7.83 4.72 11.94
CA ILE A 161 -6.93 4.59 10.78
C ILE A 161 -7.67 4.96 9.48
N ARG A 162 -8.93 4.53 9.30
CA ARG A 162 -9.74 4.91 8.12
C ARG A 162 -9.97 6.42 8.03
N GLU A 163 -10.24 7.08 9.15
CA GLU A 163 -10.41 8.53 9.19
C GLU A 163 -9.13 9.26 8.78
N LYS A 164 -7.97 8.80 9.25
CA LYS A 164 -6.66 9.30 8.80
C LYS A 164 -6.46 9.09 7.30
N ILE A 165 -6.75 7.89 6.78
CA ILE A 165 -6.67 7.59 5.34
C ILE A 165 -7.57 8.53 4.53
N MET A 166 -8.81 8.76 4.97
CA MET A 166 -9.74 9.66 4.27
C MET A 166 -9.21 11.09 4.24
N THR A 167 -8.73 11.61 5.36
CA THR A 167 -8.15 12.95 5.46
C THR A 167 -6.90 13.09 4.60
N GLY A 168 -5.94 12.16 4.75
CA GLY A 168 -4.72 12.15 3.94
C GLY A 168 -5.01 12.02 2.44
N ALA A 169 -6.01 11.23 2.05
CA ALA A 169 -6.41 11.11 0.64
C ALA A 169 -6.97 12.43 0.10
N ARG A 170 -7.75 13.17 0.88
CA ARG A 170 -8.24 14.52 0.49
C ARG A 170 -7.07 15.47 0.27
N MET A 171 -6.12 15.53 1.21
CA MET A 171 -4.94 16.37 1.11
C MET A 171 -4.04 15.99 -0.07
N HIS A 172 -3.78 14.70 -0.27
CA HIS A 172 -3.04 14.19 -1.43
C HIS A 172 -3.70 14.59 -2.75
N ASN A 173 -5.03 14.43 -2.84
CA ASN A 173 -5.78 14.81 -4.03
C ASN A 173 -5.71 16.32 -4.28
N ALA A 174 -5.90 17.15 -3.25
CA ALA A 174 -5.79 18.60 -3.35
C ALA A 174 -4.39 19.03 -3.80
N ALA A 175 -3.34 18.47 -3.20
CA ALA A 175 -1.96 18.72 -3.61
C ALA A 175 -1.71 18.34 -5.08
N ARG A 176 -2.30 17.24 -5.56
CA ARG A 176 -2.23 16.87 -6.98
C ARG A 176 -2.97 17.83 -7.89
N PHE A 177 -4.15 18.31 -7.50
CA PHE A 177 -4.89 19.29 -8.30
C PHE A 177 -4.18 20.63 -8.37
N ARG A 178 -3.54 21.07 -7.29
CA ARG A 178 -2.75 22.31 -7.25
C ARG A 178 -1.63 22.33 -8.31
N LYS A 179 -1.06 21.16 -8.65
CA LYS A 179 -0.01 20.99 -9.67
C LYS A 179 -0.49 21.07 -11.13
N VAL A 180 -1.81 21.14 -11.38
CA VAL A 180 -2.37 21.23 -12.73
C VAL A 180 -3.05 22.59 -12.93
N PRO A 181 -2.28 23.69 -12.98
CA PRO A 181 -2.82 25.04 -13.02
C PRO A 181 -3.65 25.31 -14.29
N GLY A 182 -4.70 26.10 -14.11
CA GLY A 182 -5.52 26.65 -15.20
C GLY A 182 -6.62 25.73 -15.70
N VAL A 183 -6.76 24.50 -15.21
CA VAL A 183 -7.84 23.60 -15.65
C VAL A 183 -9.21 23.98 -15.03
N LEU A 184 -9.20 24.64 -13.87
CA LEU A 184 -10.40 25.08 -13.16
C LEU A 184 -10.67 26.59 -13.28
N GLY A 185 -9.86 27.31 -14.06
CA GLY A 185 -9.95 28.77 -14.19
C GLY A 185 -9.83 29.48 -12.84
N GLY A 186 -10.58 30.57 -12.66
CA GLY A 186 -10.57 31.39 -11.44
C GLY A 186 -11.16 30.73 -10.19
N ASN A 187 -11.78 29.55 -10.30
CA ASN A 187 -12.42 28.85 -9.18
C ASN A 187 -11.52 27.80 -8.52
N GLN A 188 -10.24 27.70 -8.92
CA GLN A 188 -9.34 26.65 -8.46
C GLN A 188 -9.19 26.59 -6.93
N GLU A 189 -8.98 27.74 -6.27
CA GLU A 189 -8.85 27.79 -4.82
C GLU A 189 -10.12 27.36 -4.08
N GLN A 190 -11.30 27.73 -4.59
CA GLN A 190 -12.57 27.29 -4.00
C GLN A 190 -12.74 25.77 -4.08
N VAL A 191 -12.40 25.17 -5.22
CA VAL A 191 -12.48 23.72 -5.41
C VAL A 191 -11.47 22.98 -4.54
N LEU A 192 -10.26 23.52 -4.38
CA LEU A 192 -9.24 22.96 -3.50
C LEU A 192 -9.70 22.96 -2.04
N ASN A 193 -10.23 24.10 -1.55
CA ASN A 193 -10.75 24.21 -0.19
C ASN A 193 -11.92 23.22 0.05
N GLN A 194 -12.84 23.11 -0.90
CA GLN A 194 -13.96 22.17 -0.80
C GLN A 194 -13.50 20.71 -0.81
N LEU A 195 -12.44 20.37 -1.55
CA LEU A 195 -11.86 19.03 -1.57
C LEU A 195 -11.12 18.71 -0.26
N GLU A 196 -10.34 19.66 0.27
CA GLU A 196 -9.62 19.53 1.54
C GLU A 196 -10.59 19.33 2.71
N ASN A 197 -11.68 20.11 2.76
CA ASN A 197 -12.72 20.01 3.80
C ASN A 197 -13.64 18.79 3.63
N GLY A 198 -13.64 18.15 2.46
CA GLY A 198 -14.52 17.02 2.15
C GLY A 198 -15.94 17.40 1.70
N ASP A 199 -16.20 18.69 1.46
CA ASP A 199 -17.45 19.19 0.85
C ASP A 199 -17.57 18.77 -0.62
N MET A 200 -16.44 18.41 -1.25
CA MET A 200 -16.37 17.91 -2.62
C MET A 200 -15.51 16.65 -2.71
N ASN A 201 -15.98 15.67 -3.48
CA ASN A 201 -15.22 14.46 -3.80
C ASN A 201 -14.59 14.51 -5.21
N LEU A 202 -13.67 13.59 -5.49
CA LEU A 202 -12.97 13.50 -6.77
C LEU A 202 -13.88 13.43 -8.01
N SER A 203 -15.05 12.78 -7.90
CA SER A 203 -15.98 12.66 -9.02
C SER A 203 -16.60 14.01 -9.37
N GLN A 204 -16.96 14.79 -8.35
CA GLN A 204 -17.46 16.16 -8.52
C GLN A 204 -16.38 17.07 -9.10
N VAL A 205 -15.14 16.99 -8.59
CA VAL A 205 -14.01 17.75 -9.15
C VAL A 205 -13.81 17.41 -10.63
N ARG A 206 -13.81 16.12 -11.00
CA ARG A 206 -13.68 15.67 -12.40
C ARG A 206 -14.80 16.21 -13.29
N THR A 207 -16.03 16.25 -12.76
CA THR A 207 -17.19 16.79 -13.49
C THR A 207 -17.01 18.28 -13.75
N GLN A 208 -16.58 19.04 -12.75
CA GLN A 208 -16.29 20.47 -12.91
C GLN A 208 -15.15 20.73 -13.89
N MET A 209 -14.05 19.98 -13.78
CA MET A 209 -12.94 20.08 -14.75
C MET A 209 -13.42 19.80 -16.17
N ARG A 210 -14.25 18.78 -16.37
CA ARG A 210 -14.78 18.45 -17.70
C ARG A 210 -15.60 19.62 -18.26
N LEU A 211 -16.46 20.24 -17.46
CA LEU A 211 -17.26 21.39 -17.89
C LEU A 211 -16.36 22.59 -18.22
N GLN A 212 -15.34 22.86 -17.40
CA GLN A 212 -14.38 23.93 -17.66
C GLN A 212 -13.59 23.69 -18.95
N ILE A 213 -13.05 22.48 -19.13
CA ILE A 213 -12.34 22.09 -20.35
C ILE A 213 -13.25 22.22 -21.58
N GLN A 214 -14.53 21.88 -21.49
CA GLN A 214 -15.44 22.03 -22.63
C GLN A 214 -15.58 23.48 -23.09
N ASN A 215 -15.56 24.42 -22.15
CA ASN A 215 -15.72 25.84 -22.39
C ASN A 215 -14.42 26.58 -22.75
N MET A 216 -13.26 25.92 -22.62
CA MET A 216 -11.97 26.46 -23.05
C MET A 216 -11.85 26.58 -24.57
N SER A 217 -11.04 27.54 -25.01
CA SER A 217 -10.56 27.63 -26.40
C SER A 217 -9.71 26.41 -26.77
N ASP A 218 -9.53 26.17 -28.07
CA ASP A 218 -8.72 25.04 -28.55
C ASP A 218 -7.24 25.17 -28.12
N GLU A 219 -6.71 26.40 -28.03
CA GLU A 219 -5.36 26.68 -27.53
C GLU A 219 -5.22 26.39 -26.02
N GLU A 220 -6.20 26.82 -25.21
CA GLU A 220 -6.21 26.52 -23.77
C GLU A 220 -6.34 25.02 -23.48
N LYS A 221 -7.14 24.31 -24.27
CA LYS A 221 -7.27 22.84 -24.20
C LYS A 221 -5.95 22.15 -24.49
N GLU A 222 -5.26 22.56 -25.55
CA GLU A 222 -3.96 22.00 -25.91
C GLU A 222 -2.94 22.27 -24.79
N GLY A 223 -2.90 23.50 -24.26
CA GLY A 223 -2.04 23.83 -23.13
C GLY A 223 -2.34 22.99 -21.87
N ALA A 224 -3.61 22.78 -21.54
CA ALA A 224 -4.01 21.90 -20.44
C ALA A 224 -3.60 20.44 -20.66
N PHE A 225 -3.72 19.95 -21.90
CA PHE A 225 -3.31 18.60 -22.27
C PHE A 225 -1.80 18.40 -22.15
N VAL A 226 -1.00 19.33 -22.66
CA VAL A 226 0.47 19.30 -22.55
C VAL A 226 0.89 19.24 -21.09
N ARG A 227 0.35 20.13 -20.23
CA ARG A 227 0.64 20.12 -18.79
C ARG A 227 0.26 18.80 -18.11
N ALA A 228 -0.92 18.25 -18.42
CA ALA A 228 -1.36 16.98 -17.87
C ALA A 228 -0.45 15.81 -18.32
N ARG A 229 0.01 15.83 -19.57
CA ARG A 229 0.95 14.85 -20.11
C ARG A 229 2.31 14.94 -19.43
N GLU A 230 2.86 16.14 -19.28
CA GLU A 230 4.13 16.37 -18.58
C GLU A 230 4.09 15.85 -17.14
N GLU A 231 3.04 16.18 -16.39
CA GLU A 231 2.89 15.69 -15.01
C GLU A 231 2.76 14.17 -14.96
N ASN A 232 2.05 13.55 -15.90
CA ASN A 232 1.98 12.09 -15.99
C ASN A 232 3.36 11.48 -16.26
N THR A 233 4.13 12.03 -17.21
CA THR A 233 5.50 11.59 -17.48
C THR A 233 6.39 11.69 -16.24
N LYS A 234 6.34 12.81 -15.50
CA LYS A 234 7.10 12.98 -14.24
C LYS A 234 6.76 11.89 -13.22
N ARG A 235 5.47 11.56 -13.07
CA ARG A 235 5.02 10.50 -12.15
C ARG A 235 5.51 9.12 -12.58
N ASN A 236 5.54 8.83 -13.88
CA ASN A 236 6.05 7.56 -14.39
C ASN A 236 7.56 7.44 -14.16
N VAL A 237 8.32 8.51 -14.42
CA VAL A 237 9.77 8.54 -14.15
C VAL A 237 10.05 8.36 -12.66
N PHE A 238 9.32 9.07 -11.79
CA PHE A 238 9.39 8.88 -10.34
C PHE A 238 9.16 7.42 -9.96
N ALA A 239 8.09 6.81 -10.46
CA ALA A 239 7.73 5.43 -10.09
C ALA A 239 8.80 4.41 -10.53
N ILE A 240 9.34 4.55 -11.74
CA ILE A 240 10.42 3.68 -12.24
C ILE A 240 11.67 3.80 -11.35
N ASN A 241 12.06 5.02 -11.00
CA ASN A 241 13.23 5.26 -10.16
C ASN A 241 13.02 4.74 -8.73
N ALA A 242 11.85 5.00 -8.15
CA ALA A 242 11.49 4.52 -6.82
C ALA A 242 11.41 2.99 -6.77
N GLU A 243 10.88 2.35 -7.82
CA GLU A 243 10.87 0.89 -7.94
C GLU A 243 12.29 0.31 -7.92
N LYS A 244 13.22 0.90 -8.67
CA LYS A 244 14.62 0.47 -8.69
C LYS A 244 15.27 0.61 -7.30
N ARG A 245 15.11 1.77 -6.66
CA ARG A 245 15.64 2.02 -5.31
C ARG A 245 15.03 1.07 -4.28
N ALA A 246 13.73 0.79 -4.37
CA ALA A 246 13.04 -0.12 -3.45
C ALA A 246 13.56 -1.56 -3.54
N ARG A 247 13.85 -2.06 -4.76
CA ARG A 247 14.47 -3.38 -4.94
C ARG A 247 15.86 -3.46 -4.29
N GLU A 248 16.68 -2.42 -4.47
CA GLU A 248 18.02 -2.34 -3.86
C GLU A 248 17.93 -2.25 -2.34
N PHE A 249 17.02 -1.41 -1.83
CA PHE A 249 16.76 -1.25 -0.40
C PHE A 249 16.34 -2.56 0.27
N TYR A 250 15.35 -3.26 -0.29
CA TYR A 250 14.89 -4.54 0.25
C TYR A 250 15.99 -5.60 0.26
N ARG A 251 16.77 -5.69 -0.83
CA ARG A 251 17.92 -6.62 -0.89
C ARG A 251 18.92 -6.35 0.23
N ASN A 252 19.21 -5.08 0.52
CA ASN A 252 20.12 -4.70 1.61
C ASN A 252 19.53 -5.01 2.98
N ARG A 253 18.24 -4.71 3.19
CA ARG A 253 17.52 -5.04 4.44
C ARG A 253 17.59 -6.55 4.71
N MET A 254 17.23 -7.39 3.74
CA MET A 254 17.28 -8.86 3.87
C MET A 254 18.71 -9.43 3.98
N GLY A 255 19.68 -8.83 3.27
CA GLY A 255 21.09 -9.19 3.39
C GLY A 255 21.68 -8.94 4.78
N ASN A 256 21.17 -7.93 5.49
CA ASN A 256 21.56 -7.66 6.87
C ASN A 256 20.95 -8.65 7.86
N TYR A 257 19.71 -9.12 7.62
CA TYR A 257 19.09 -10.18 8.46
C TYR A 257 19.85 -11.51 8.37
N THR A 258 20.28 -11.92 7.18
CA THR A 258 21.02 -13.18 7.00
C THR A 258 22.42 -13.15 7.62
N ASN A 259 23.12 -12.01 7.55
CA ASN A 259 24.42 -11.84 8.22
C ASN A 259 24.30 -11.70 9.74
N GLY A 260 23.22 -11.09 10.24
CA GLY A 260 22.94 -11.00 11.68
C GLY A 260 22.72 -12.36 12.34
N MET A 261 21.97 -13.27 11.70
CA MET A 261 21.74 -14.62 12.22
C MET A 261 22.99 -15.51 12.19
N ASN A 262 23.86 -15.38 11.17
CA ASN A 262 25.12 -16.13 11.13
C ASN A 262 26.09 -15.77 12.28
N ASN A 263 26.07 -14.51 12.72
CA ASN A 263 26.87 -14.10 13.88
C ASN A 263 26.27 -14.56 15.22
N TYR A 264 24.96 -14.81 15.29
CA TYR A 264 24.30 -15.27 16.51
C TYR A 264 24.42 -16.80 16.71
N TYR A 265 24.49 -17.59 15.63
CA TYR A 265 24.66 -19.05 15.70
C TYR A 265 26.11 -19.54 15.45
N GLY A 266 27.04 -18.68 15.04
CA GLY A 266 28.44 -19.03 14.76
C GLY A 266 29.40 -18.97 15.95
N GLY A 267 28.95 -18.53 17.13
CA GLY A 267 29.81 -18.23 18.28
C GLY A 267 29.68 -19.21 19.44
N ASN A 268 30.15 -20.45 19.29
CA ASN A 268 30.78 -21.28 20.34
C ASN A 268 30.92 -22.74 19.88
N GLY A 269 31.87 -23.00 18.98
CA GLY A 269 32.44 -24.34 18.86
C GLY A 269 33.40 -24.58 20.03
N PRO A 270 33.26 -25.67 20.81
CA PRO A 270 34.18 -25.96 21.91
C PRO A 270 35.58 -26.19 21.33
N ASN A 271 36.53 -25.37 21.79
CA ASN A 271 37.94 -25.52 21.47
C ASN A 271 38.41 -26.88 22.01
N GLY A 272 38.51 -27.84 21.10
CA GLY A 272 39.00 -29.19 21.38
C GLY A 272 40.40 -29.11 21.95
N SER A 273 40.53 -29.63 23.16
CA SER A 273 41.76 -29.93 23.87
C SER A 273 42.72 -30.73 22.98
N ASN A 274 43.83 -30.11 22.58
CA ASN A 274 44.99 -30.83 22.08
C ASN A 274 45.71 -31.50 23.25
N ALA A 275 45.49 -32.79 23.40
CA ALA A 275 46.40 -33.69 24.07
C ALA A 275 47.39 -34.24 23.05
N LYS A 276 48.64 -33.80 23.12
CA LYS A 276 49.87 -34.59 22.99
C LYS A 276 51.08 -33.73 23.31
#